data_AF-A0A088CKD8-F1
#
_entry.id   AF-A0A088CKD8-F1
#
_cell.length_a   1.000
_cell.length_b   1.000
_cell.length_c   1.000
_cell.angle_alpha   90.00
_cell.angle_beta   90.00
_cell.angle_gamma   90.00
#
_symmetry.space_group_name_H-M   'P 1'
#
loop_
_entity.id
_entity.type
_entity.pdbx_description
1 polymer ?
#
loop_
_entity_poly.entity_id
_entity_poly.type
_entity_poly.pdbx_seq_one_letter_code
_entity_poly.pdbx_strand_id
1 'polypeptide(L)' 'MAVPKKRTSKMKKNIRKSTWKRQANQEALKAFSLAKSLLSGNSTGFIYQIDKPDNSKEK' A
#
# COMPACT_ATOMS: atom_id res chain seq x y z
N MET A 1 -5.38 -35.68 -13.47
CA MET A 1 -5.41 -34.23 -13.18
C MET A 1 -6.06 -33.49 -14.33
N ALA A 2 -6.89 -32.48 -14.06
CA ALA A 2 -7.52 -31.68 -15.12
C ALA A 2 -6.49 -30.73 -15.75
N VAL A 3 -6.39 -30.74 -17.08
CA VAL A 3 -5.50 -29.85 -17.84
C VAL A 3 -6.32 -28.92 -18.74
N PRO A 4 -5.94 -27.65 -18.89
CA PRO A 4 -6.65 -26.73 -19.76
C PRO A 4 -6.49 -27.15 -21.23
N LYS A 5 -7.60 -27.40 -21.92
CA LYS A 5 -7.57 -27.80 -23.34
C LYS A 5 -7.04 -26.69 -24.25
N LYS A 6 -7.27 -25.43 -23.89
CA LYS A 6 -6.88 -24.22 -24.64
C LYS A 6 -6.40 -23.13 -23.68
N ARG A 7 -5.55 -22.24 -24.20
CA ARG A 7 -5.09 -21.07 -23.44
C ARG A 7 -6.23 -20.09 -23.20
N THR A 8 -6.17 -19.35 -22.10
CA THR A 8 -7.10 -18.26 -21.84
C THR A 8 -6.84 -17.08 -22.78
N SER A 9 -7.89 -16.36 -23.18
CA SER A 9 -7.72 -15.16 -24.01
C SER A 9 -6.96 -14.07 -23.25
N LYS A 10 -6.28 -13.20 -24.01
CA LYS A 10 -5.50 -12.08 -23.44
C LYS A 10 -6.36 -11.21 -22.51
N MET A 11 -7.60 -10.93 -22.92
CA MET A 11 -8.57 -10.17 -22.14
C MET A 11 -8.87 -10.85 -20.79
N LYS A 12 -9.24 -12.14 -20.78
CA LYS A 12 -9.57 -12.86 -19.53
C LYS A 12 -8.39 -12.95 -18.57
N LYS A 13 -7.17 -13.15 -19.10
CA LYS A 13 -5.93 -13.11 -18.30
C LYS A 13 -5.70 -11.73 -17.68
N ASN A 14 -5.89 -10.65 -18.45
CA ASN A 14 -5.67 -9.28 -17.98
C ASN A 14 -6.70 -8.85 -16.93
N ILE A 15 -7.97 -9.24 -17.08
CA ILE A 15 -9.01 -8.96 -16.08
C ILE A 15 -8.63 -9.55 -14.72
N ARG A 16 -8.21 -10.83 -14.68
CA ARG A 16 -7.76 -11.48 -13.44
C ARG A 16 -6.56 -10.76 -12.81
N LYS A 17 -5.59 -10.32 -13.62
CA LYS A 17 -4.44 -9.53 -13.15
C LYS A 17 -4.86 -8.16 -12.62
N SER A 18 -5.85 -7.52 -13.25
CA SER A 18 -6.39 -6.23 -12.81
C SER A 18 -7.02 -6.34 -11.41
N THR A 19 -7.79 -7.40 -11.16
CA THR A 19 -8.36 -7.67 -9.83
C THR A 19 -7.28 -7.77 -8.75
N TRP A 20 -6.17 -8.46 -9.03
CA TRP A 20 -5.06 -8.56 -8.09
C TRP A 20 -4.37 -7.21 -7.85
N LYS A 21 -4.14 -6.43 -8.91
CA LYS A 21 -3.56 -5.07 -8.80
C LYS A 21 -4.48 -4.08 -8.07
N ARG A 22 -5.80 -4.25 -8.17
CA ARG A 22 -6.78 -3.39 -7.50
C ARG A 22 -6.63 -3.41 -5.97
N GLN A 23 -6.27 -4.56 -5.40
CA GLN A 23 -6.02 -4.68 -3.95
C GLN A 23 -4.86 -3.78 -3.51
N ALA A 24 -3.75 -3.81 -4.26
CA ALA A 24 -2.60 -2.94 -3.98
C ALA A 24 -2.96 -1.46 -4.04
N ASN A 25 -3.78 -1.04 -5.02
CA ASN A 25 -4.24 0.34 -5.11
C ASN A 25 -5.08 0.76 -3.90
N GLN A 26 -5.93 -0.13 -3.36
CA GLN A 26 -6.72 0.17 -2.16
C GLN A 26 -5.82 0.37 -0.94
N GLU A 27 -4.81 -0.48 -0.76
CA GLU A 27 -3.85 -0.33 0.35
C GLU A 27 -3.00 0.93 0.20
N ALA A 28 -2.59 1.28 -1.03
CA ALA A 28 -1.86 2.53 -1.29
C ALA A 28 -2.66 3.78 -0.89
N LEU A 29 -3.96 3.81 -1.17
CA LEU A 29 -4.84 4.93 -0.77
C LEU A 29 -4.96 5.05 0.74
N LYS A 30 -5.12 3.93 1.46
CA LYS A 30 -5.17 3.90 2.93
C LYS A 30 -3.85 4.39 3.51
N ALA A 31 -2.72 3.88 3.02
CA ALA A 31 -1.39 4.27 3.47
C ALA A 31 -1.13 5.78 3.24
N PHE A 32 -1.55 6.31 2.09
CA PHE A 32 -1.42 7.74 1.81
C PHE A 32 -2.26 8.60 2.75
N SER A 33 -3.53 8.24 2.98
CA SER A 33 -4.38 8.94 3.94
C SER A 33 -3.80 8.92 5.35
N LEU A 34 -3.21 7.78 5.75
CA LEU A 34 -2.57 7.62 7.05
C LEU A 34 -1.33 8.51 7.18
N ALA A 35 -0.48 8.55 6.15
CA ALA A 35 0.69 9.43 6.12
C ALA A 35 0.31 10.91 6.24
N LYS A 36 -0.77 11.35 5.58
CA LYS A 36 -1.28 12.73 5.71
C LYS A 36 -1.75 13.04 7.13
N SER A 37 -2.45 12.09 7.77
CA SER A 37 -2.89 12.24 9.16
C SER A 37 -1.69 12.38 10.12
N LEU A 38 -0.66 11.57 9.93
CA LEU A 38 0.57 11.63 10.74
C LEU A 38 1.29 12.98 10.57
N LEU A 39 1.45 13.44 9.33
CA LEU A 39 2.15 14.70 9.04
C LEU A 39 1.45 15.92 9.65
N SER A 40 0.12 15.89 9.79
CA SER A 40 -0.65 16.99 10.38
C SER A 40 -0.44 17.15 11.89
N GLY A 41 0.14 16.18 12.60
CA GLY A 41 0.41 16.25 14.04
C GLY A 41 -0.83 16.27 14.96
N ASN A 42 -2.03 16.40 14.40
CA ASN A 42 -3.29 16.51 15.15
C ASN A 42 -3.90 15.15 15.56
N SER A 43 -3.35 14.04 15.07
CA SER A 43 -3.91 12.71 15.32
C SER A 43 -3.45 12.15 16.66
N THR A 44 -4.38 11.99 17.61
CA THR A 44 -4.13 11.50 18.97
C THR A 44 -4.11 9.97 19.09
N GLY A 45 -4.52 9.24 18.04
CA GLY A 45 -4.71 7.79 18.08
C GLY A 45 -3.52 6.93 17.64
N PHE A 46 -2.43 7.53 17.14
CA PHE A 46 -1.27 6.79 16.65
C PHE A 46 -0.10 6.90 17.64
N ILE A 47 0.38 5.75 18.14
CA ILE A 47 1.60 5.66 18.94
C ILE A 47 2.73 5.21 18.01
N TYR A 48 3.70 6.08 17.76
CA TYR A 48 4.90 5.78 17.00
C TYR A 48 6.13 6.04 17.87
N GLN A 49 7.14 5.18 17.74
CA GLN A 49 8.43 5.39 18.39
C GLN A 49 9.12 6.55 17.68
N ILE A 50 9.05 7.74 18.25
CA ILE A 50 9.88 8.86 17.83
C ILE A 50 11.25 8.57 18.43
N ASP A 51 12.14 7.93 17.68
CA ASP A 51 13.56 8.03 17.97
C ASP A 51 13.87 9.52 17.91
N LYS A 52 14.14 10.11 19.08
CA LYS A 52 14.44 11.52 19.22
C LYS A 52 15.57 11.83 18.23
N PRO A 53 15.40 12.74 17.26
CA PRO A 53 16.50 13.09 16.39
C PRO A 53 17.61 13.59 17.30
N ASP A 54 18.76 12.90 17.24
CA ASP A 54 19.96 13.34 17.92
C ASP A 54 20.38 14.65 17.25
N ASN A 55 19.98 15.77 17.85
CA ASN A 55 20.35 17.14 17.49
C ASN A 55 21.87 17.41 17.65
N SER A 56 22.71 16.37 17.72
CA SER A 56 24.16 16.46 17.87
C SER A 56 24.91 16.75 16.56
N LYS A 57 24.22 16.81 15.41
CA LYS A 57 24.84 17.07 14.09
C LYS A 57 24.62 18.47 13.52
N GLU A 58 23.99 19.37 14.28
CA GLU A 58 23.89 20.80 13.94
C GLU A 58 24.65 21.64 14.99
N LYS A 59 25.98 21.49 15.03
CA LYS A 59 26.90 22.50 15.57
C LYS A 59 28.18 22.53 14.76
#